data_AF-A0A8S4QYG9-F1
#
_entry.id   AF-A0A8S4QYG9-F1
#
_cell.length_a   1.000
_cell.length_b   1.000
_cell.length_c   1.000
_cell.angle_alpha   90.00
_cell.angle_beta   90.00
_cell.angle_gamma   90.00
#
_symmetry.space_group_name_H-M   'P 1'
#
loop_
_entity.id
_entity.type
_entity.pdbx_description
1 polymer ?
#
loop_
_entity_poly.entity_id
_entity_poly.type
_entity_poly.pdbx_seq_one_letter_code
_entity_poly.pdbx_strand_id
1 'polypeptide(L)'
;MAETLGDLNAMLNDLSRDSQQVGLRMNMSKTKIMSDAHVPLHPIIVGSSALEIVDEYIFLGYTIQLGRSNFEKEVNRRIQLGWAAFGKLRDFGLEDVTSRAKSPSA
;
A
#
# COMPACT_ATOMS: atom_id res chain seq x y z
N MET A 1 9.67 12.87 17.36
CA MET A 1 8.80 12.87 16.16
C MET A 1 9.08 14.18 15.44
N ALA A 2 9.07 14.24 14.11
CA ALA A 2 9.25 15.52 13.41
C ALA A 2 8.05 16.42 13.74
N GLU A 3 8.30 17.65 14.22
CA GLU A 3 7.25 18.62 14.54
C GLU A 3 7.00 19.57 13.36
N THR A 4 8.01 19.75 12.51
CA THR A 4 7.96 20.59 11.31
C THR A 4 8.45 19.85 10.06
N LEU A 5 8.16 20.44 8.89
CA LEU A 5 8.69 19.94 7.61
C LEU A 5 10.23 20.03 7.55
N GLY A 6 10.81 21.03 8.21
CA GLY A 6 12.25 21.20 8.35
C GLY A 6 12.89 20.05 9.14
N ASP A 7 12.27 19.67 10.26
CA ASP A 7 12.72 18.53 11.08
C ASP A 7 12.66 17.22 10.29
N LEU A 8 11.57 17.00 9.56
CA LEU A 8 11.42 15.82 8.70
C LEU A 8 12.53 15.75 7.65
N ASN A 9 12.82 16.87 6.98
CA ASN A 9 13.88 16.94 5.98
C ASN A 9 15.27 16.67 6.60
N ALA A 10 15.56 17.22 7.78
CA ALA A 10 16.80 16.97 8.50
C ALA A 10 16.93 15.49 8.89
N MET A 11 15.89 14.91 9.50
CA MET A 11 15.87 13.50 9.91
C MET A 11 16.06 12.54 8.73
N LEU A 12 15.46 12.81 7.57
CA LEU A 12 15.63 11.97 6.38
C LEU A 12 17.04 12.05 5.80
N ASN A 13 17.66 13.23 5.82
CA ASN A 13 19.05 13.39 5.38
C ASN A 13 20.03 12.74 6.36
N ASP A 14 19.80 12.84 7.67
CA ASP A 14 20.56 12.14 8.70
C ASP A 14 20.45 10.62 8.53
N LEU A 15 19.22 10.11 8.37
CA LEU A 15 18.99 8.68 8.11
C LEU A 15 19.70 8.20 6.85
N SER A 16 19.65 8.97 5.76
CA SER A 16 20.36 8.64 4.52
C SER A 16 21.87 8.59 4.73
N ARG A 17 22.44 9.58 5.42
CA ARG A 17 23.88 9.66 5.72
C ARG A 17 24.33 8.48 6.58
N ASP A 18 23.63 8.22 7.67
CA ASP A 18 24.02 7.22 8.66
C ASP A 18 23.81 5.79 8.10
N SER A 19 22.77 5.58 7.29
CA SER A 19 22.58 4.33 6.55
C SER A 19 23.75 4.03 5.60
N GLN A 20 24.27 5.04 4.92
CA GLN A 20 25.39 4.87 3.99
C GLN A 20 26.68 4.44 4.70
N GLN A 21 26.91 4.88 5.95
CA GLN A 21 28.09 4.49 6.73
C GLN A 21 28.14 2.97 6.99
N VAL A 22 26.98 2.32 7.04
CA VAL A 22 26.85 0.86 7.21
C VAL A 22 26.58 0.13 5.90
N GLY A 23 26.73 0.80 4.76
CA GLY A 23 26.55 0.21 3.43
C GLY A 23 25.08 0.08 2.96
N LEU A 24 24.13 0.71 3.66
CA LEU A 24 22.72 0.75 3.26
C LEU A 24 22.41 2.01 2.45
N ARG A 25 21.42 1.92 1.56
CA ARG A 25 20.95 3.05 0.75
C ARG A 25 19.43 3.11 0.74
N MET A 26 18.90 4.32 0.85
CA MET A 26 17.47 4.58 0.66
C MET A 26 17.08 4.35 -0.80
N ASN A 27 15.98 3.62 -1.00
CA ASN A 27 15.38 3.48 -2.31
C ASN A 27 14.37 4.60 -2.54
N MET A 28 14.81 5.68 -3.20
CA MET A 28 13.99 6.87 -3.44
C MET A 28 12.70 6.58 -4.23
N SER A 29 12.68 5.53 -5.05
CA SER A 29 11.45 5.13 -5.76
C SER A 29 10.40 4.51 -4.85
N LYS A 30 10.82 3.90 -3.72
CA LYS A 30 9.93 3.28 -2.73
C LYS A 30 9.63 4.20 -1.54
N THR A 31 10.50 5.17 -1.27
CA THR A 31 10.27 6.15 -0.20
C THR A 31 9.31 7.24 -0.70
N LYS A 32 8.18 7.42 0.02
CA LYS A 32 7.13 8.39 -0.30
C LYS A 32 6.82 9.24 0.93
N ILE A 33 6.26 10.43 0.69
CA ILE A 33 5.72 11.31 1.74
C ILE A 33 4.21 11.32 1.64
N MET A 34 3.55 11.29 2.79
CA MET A 34 2.10 11.39 2.91
C MET A 34 1.81 12.39 4.03
N SER A 35 0.95 13.38 3.79
CA SER A 35 0.52 14.36 4.79
C SER A 35 -0.99 14.52 4.80
N ASP A 36 -1.52 15.14 5.85
CA ASP A 36 -2.91 15.59 5.85
C ASP A 36 -3.09 16.65 4.75
N ALA A 37 -4.26 16.65 4.10
CA ALA A 37 -4.60 17.51 2.98
C ALA A 37 -4.49 19.02 3.30
N HIS A 38 -4.51 19.37 4.59
CA HIS A 38 -4.44 20.74 5.07
C HIS A 38 -3.00 21.26 5.25
N VAL A 39 -1.98 20.43 4.99
CA VAL A 39 -0.57 20.81 5.12
C VAL A 39 0.02 21.06 3.74
N PRO A 40 0.35 22.32 3.37
CA PRO A 40 1.05 22.59 2.13
C PRO A 40 2.47 22.03 2.19
N LEU A 41 2.68 20.89 1.52
CA LEU A 41 3.97 20.25 1.43
C LEU A 41 4.85 20.94 0.40
N HIS A 42 6.02 21.37 0.85
CA HIS A 42 7.12 21.70 -0.05
C HIS A 42 7.85 20.41 -0.43
N PRO A 43 8.49 20.36 -1.62
CA PRO A 43 9.31 19.21 -1.99
C PRO A 43 10.39 18.94 -0.94
N ILE A 44 10.39 17.75 -0.36
CA ILE A 44 11.45 17.28 0.53
C ILE A 44 12.52 16.63 -0.33
N ILE A 45 13.77 17.04 -0.10
CA ILE A 45 14.92 16.61 -0.90
C ILE A 45 15.87 15.82 0.00
N VAL A 46 16.14 14.58 -0.39
CA VAL A 46 17.14 13.73 0.27
C VAL A 46 18.32 13.56 -0.69
N GLY A 47 19.47 14.12 -0.32
CA GLY A 47 20.61 14.25 -1.24
C GLY A 47 20.26 15.12 -2.45
N SER A 48 20.07 14.48 -3.61
CA SER A 48 19.73 15.13 -4.89
C SER A 48 18.36 14.70 -5.44
N SER A 49 17.60 13.91 -4.69
CA SER A 49 16.30 13.38 -5.13
C SER A 49 15.15 14.00 -4.34
N ALA A 50 14.17 14.54 -5.05
CA ALA A 50 12.89 14.91 -4.47
C ALA A 50 12.05 13.66 -4.22
N LEU A 51 11.50 13.54 -3.01
CA LEU A 51 10.60 12.44 -2.67
C LEU A 51 9.19 12.74 -3.21
N GLU A 52 8.57 11.71 -3.77
CA GLU A 52 7.19 11.79 -4.26
C GLU A 52 6.21 11.88 -3.09
N ILE A 53 5.24 12.80 -3.22
CA ILE A 53 4.13 12.98 -2.29
C ILE A 53 2.95 12.17 -2.82
N VAL A 54 2.35 11.35 -1.97
CA VAL A 54 1.23 10.48 -2.31
C VAL A 54 0.11 10.62 -1.28
N ASP A 55 -1.14 10.50 -1.75
CA ASP A 55 -2.32 10.48 -0.87
C ASP A 55 -2.58 9.09 -0.26
N GLU A 56 -2.08 8.05 -0.93
CA GLU A 56 -2.25 6.65 -0.54
C GLU A 56 -1.00 5.82 -0.79
N TYR A 57 -0.75 4.85 0.10
CA TYR A 57 0.39 3.95 -0.03
C TYR A 57 0.04 2.53 0.42
N ILE A 58 0.51 1.52 -0.32
CA ILE A 58 0.36 0.11 0.09
C ILE A 58 1.51 -0.26 1.01
N PHE A 59 1.22 -0.39 2.30
CA PHE A 59 2.19 -0.83 3.30
C PHE A 59 1.80 -2.22 3.83
N LEU A 60 2.72 -3.18 3.70
CA LEU A 60 2.53 -4.57 4.16
C LEU A 60 1.21 -5.22 3.66
N GLY A 61 0.78 -4.86 2.44
CA GLY A 61 -0.43 -5.39 1.81
C GLY A 61 -1.73 -4.67 2.19
N TYR A 62 -1.66 -3.62 3.01
CA TYR A 62 -2.78 -2.76 3.37
C TYR A 62 -2.65 -1.40 2.69
N THR A 63 -3.74 -0.90 2.13
CA THR A 63 -3.82 0.49 1.69
C THR A 63 -3.84 1.40 2.92
N ILE A 64 -2.94 2.36 3.00
CA ILE A 64 -2.88 3.38 4.04
C ILE A 64 -3.21 4.73 3.42
N GLN A 65 -4.07 5.48 4.10
CA GLN A 65 -4.41 6.88 3.82
C GLN A 65 -4.52 7.64 5.12
N LEU A 66 -4.23 8.94 5.10
CA LEU A 66 -4.47 9.81 6.24
C LEU A 66 -5.95 10.25 6.26
N GLY A 67 -6.54 10.30 7.46
CA GLY A 67 -7.96 10.66 7.64
C GLY A 67 -8.89 9.48 7.94
N ARG A 68 -10.18 9.78 8.18
CA ARG A 68 -11.16 8.81 8.69
C ARG A 68 -11.61 7.75 7.67
N SER A 69 -11.50 8.03 6.37
CA SER A 69 -12.00 7.16 5.30
C SER A 69 -11.05 6.05 4.86
N ASN A 70 -9.86 5.93 5.48
CA ASN A 70 -8.85 4.93 5.13
C ASN A 70 -9.41 3.49 5.15
N PHE A 71 -10.19 3.15 6.20
CA PHE A 71 -10.76 1.81 6.35
C PHE A 71 -11.72 1.41 5.23
N GLU A 72 -12.55 2.34 4.75
CA GLU A 72 -13.58 2.03 3.75
C GLU A 72 -12.96 1.59 2.41
N LYS A 73 -11.89 2.27 1.98
CA LYS A 73 -11.19 1.94 0.74
C LYS A 73 -10.51 0.57 0.81
N GLU A 74 -9.82 0.26 1.90
CA GLU A 74 -9.17 -1.06 2.07
C GLU A 74 -10.22 -2.18 2.19
N VAL A 75 -11.34 -1.95 2.89
CA VAL A 75 -12.44 -2.91 2.97
C VAL A 75 -13.00 -3.19 1.58
N ASN A 76 -13.32 -2.16 0.81
CA ASN A 76 -13.83 -2.32 -0.55
C ASN A 76 -12.83 -3.06 -1.46
N ARG A 77 -11.54 -2.74 -1.35
CA ARG A 77 -10.48 -3.45 -2.09
C ARG A 77 -10.44 -4.93 -1.75
N ARG A 78 -10.54 -5.29 -0.47
CA ARG A 78 -10.57 -6.70 -0.02
C ARG A 78 -11.82 -7.44 -0.51
N ILE A 79 -12.97 -6.79 -0.50
CA ILE A 79 -14.21 -7.35 -1.06
C ILE A 79 -14.03 -7.65 -2.56
N GLN A 80 -13.48 -6.71 -3.33
CA GLN A 80 -13.21 -6.89 -4.76
C GLN A 80 -12.21 -8.01 -5.03
N LEU A 81 -11.13 -8.09 -4.26
CA LEU A 81 -10.16 -9.18 -4.37
C LEU A 81 -10.78 -10.54 -4.03
N GLY A 82 -11.64 -10.60 -3.01
CA GLY A 82 -12.40 -11.80 -2.67
C GLY A 82 -13.29 -12.26 -3.82
N TRP A 83 -14.02 -11.33 -4.44
CA TRP A 83 -14.84 -11.63 -5.62
C TRP A 83 -14.00 -12.09 -6.82
N ALA A 84 -12.86 -11.46 -7.08
CA ALA A 84 -11.97 -11.86 -8.16
C ALA A 84 -11.39 -13.27 -7.93
N ALA A 85 -11.01 -13.61 -6.70
CA ALA A 85 -10.56 -14.95 -6.35
C ALA A 85 -11.69 -15.98 -6.48
N PHE A 86 -12.90 -15.66 -6.01
CA PHE A 86 -14.06 -16.54 -6.13
C PHE A 86 -14.47 -16.77 -7.59
N GLY A 87 -14.41 -15.74 -8.44
CA GLY A 87 -14.66 -15.86 -9.88
C GLY A 87 -13.72 -16.87 -10.52
N LYS A 88 -12.41 -16.78 -10.25
CA LYS A 88 -11.41 -17.73 -10.76
C LYS A 88 -11.68 -19.17 -10.34
N LEU A 89 -12.23 -19.40 -9.15
CA LEU A 89 -12.60 -20.75 -8.70
C LEU A 89 -13.84 -21.30 -9.41
N ARG A 90 -14.75 -20.42 -9.87
CA ARG A 90 -15.94 -20.83 -10.62
C ARG A 90 -15.59 -21.35 -12.00
N ASP A 91 -14.55 -20.78 -12.62
CA ASP A 91 -13.99 -21.24 -13.90
C ASP A 91 -13.29 -22.60 -13.79
N PHE A 92 -12.94 -23.05 -12.57
CA PHE A 92 -12.34 -24.37 -12.32
C PHE A 92 -13.39 -25.50 -12.13
N GLY A 93 -14.68 -25.23 -12.34
CA GLY A 93 -15.71 -26.26 -12.47
C GLY A 93 -16.21 -26.80 -11.13
N LEU A 94 -17.36 -26.27 -10.68
CA LEU A 94 -18.28 -26.99 -9.79
C LEU A 94 -19.16 -28.01 -10.56
N GLU A 95 -18.82 -28.30 -11.82
CA GLU A 95 -19.57 -29.25 -12.65
C GLU A 95 -19.46 -30.71 -12.13
N ASP A 96 -18.43 -31.04 -11.34
CA ASP A 96 -18.21 -32.42 -10.89
C ASP A 96 -18.96 -32.80 -9.59
N VAL A 97 -19.56 -31.84 -8.88
CA VAL A 97 -20.31 -32.12 -7.63
C VAL A 97 -21.80 -32.35 -7.89
N THR A 98 -22.35 -31.87 -9.00
CA THR A 98 -23.78 -31.97 -9.31
C THR A 98 -24.15 -33.18 -10.20
N SER A 99 -23.18 -33.82 -10.86
CA SER A 99 -23.41 -35.03 -11.68
C SER A 99 -23.61 -36.30 -10.85
N ARG A 100 -23.12 -36.35 -9.60
CA ARG A 100 -23.16 -37.55 -8.74
C ARG A 100 -24.46 -37.71 -7.92
N ALA A 101 -25.37 -36.73 -7.97
CA ALA A 101 -26.64 -36.74 -7.23
C ALA A 101 -27.88 -37.08 -8.09
N LYS A 102 -27.71 -37.36 -9.39
CA LYS A 102 -28.80 -37.78 -10.27
C LYS A 102 -28.42 -39.01 -11.10
N SER A 103 -28.46 -40.18 -10.46
CA SER A 103 -28.80 -41.44 -11.12
C SER A 103 -30.09 -41.98 -10.49
N PRO A 104 -31.26 -41.78 -11.13
CA PRO A 104 -32.48 -42.50 -10.80
C PRO A 104 -32.54 -43.84 -11.56
N SER A 105 -33.34 -44.76 -11.01
CA SER A 105 -33.75 -46.06 -11.59
C SER A 105 -32.74 -47.20 -11.39
N ALA A 106 -33.14 -48.43 -11.01
CA ALA A 106 -34.44 -49.10 -11.07
C ALA A 106 -34.63 -50.04 -9.86
#